data_AF-A0A842Q4L1-F1
#
_entry.id   AF-A0A842Q4L1-F1
#
_cell.length_a   1.000
_cell.length_b   1.000
_cell.length_c   1.000
_cell.angle_alpha   90.00
_cell.angle_beta   90.00
_cell.angle_gamma   90.00
#
_symmetry.space_group_name_H-M   'P 1'
#
loop_
_entity.id
_entity.type
_entity.pdbx_description
1 polymer ?
#
loop_
_entity_poly.entity_id
_entity_poly.type
_entity_poly.pdbx_seq_one_letter_code
_entity_poly.pdbx_strand_id
1 'polypeptide(L)'
;TEGPTAVKFLNSDKLGIQYVNDMFVGDVHNGWIYHFDLNEYRTDLILDGLLADKIADTPEEMQETIFGEGFGGITDLEVGPDGYLYVVSIGQGAIYRIVQTSNGPSTIATAEDDVPAAPEVPAAPEDEDLEDEDLED
;
A
#
# COMPACT_ATOMS: atom_id res chain seq x y z
N THR A 1 0.80 -7.16 -20.22
CA THR A 1 1.91 -6.41 -20.84
C THR A 1 2.31 -5.37 -19.86
N GLU A 2 3.60 -5.32 -19.55
CA GLU A 2 4.11 -4.37 -18.58
C GLU A 2 4.17 -2.98 -19.22
N GLY A 3 3.80 -1.96 -18.46
CA GLY A 3 3.79 -0.57 -18.89
C GLY A 3 4.65 0.29 -17.94
N PRO A 4 5.98 0.14 -17.96
CA PRO A 4 6.86 0.86 -17.03
C PRO A 4 6.74 2.39 -17.24
N THR A 5 6.60 3.14 -16.15
CA THR A 5 6.38 4.60 -16.20
C THR A 5 7.45 5.43 -15.52
N ALA A 6 8.03 4.93 -14.44
CA ALA A 6 9.06 5.64 -13.69
C ALA A 6 10.11 4.68 -13.14
N VAL A 7 11.34 5.18 -13.02
CA VAL A 7 12.46 4.49 -12.39
C VAL A 7 13.01 5.41 -11.31
N LYS A 8 13.18 4.90 -10.09
CA LYS A 8 13.82 5.62 -8.99
C LYS A 8 14.81 4.75 -8.27
N PHE A 9 15.83 5.40 -7.73
CA PHE A 9 16.83 4.75 -6.89
C PHE A 9 16.67 5.27 -5.47
N LEU A 10 16.43 4.37 -4.52
CA LEU A 10 16.23 4.76 -3.14
C LEU A 10 17.59 4.97 -2.48
N ASN A 11 17.88 6.20 -2.04
CA ASN A 11 19.12 6.53 -1.33
C ASN A 11 18.90 6.72 0.17
N SER A 12 17.91 6.01 0.73
CA SER A 12 17.43 6.17 2.09
C SER A 12 17.07 4.82 2.72
N ASP A 13 17.16 4.74 4.05
CA ASP A 13 16.82 3.56 4.85
C ASP A 13 15.35 3.52 5.30
N LYS A 14 14.53 4.50 4.89
CA LYS A 14 13.13 4.63 5.32
C LYS A 14 12.23 3.46 4.93
N LEU A 15 12.57 2.73 3.87
CA LEU A 15 11.86 1.51 3.49
C LEU A 15 12.52 0.24 4.05
N GLY A 16 13.69 0.37 4.68
CA GLY A 16 14.48 -0.72 5.25
C GLY A 16 15.90 -0.74 4.71
N ILE A 17 16.86 -1.19 5.53
CA ILE A 17 18.27 -1.26 5.15
C ILE A 17 18.51 -2.14 3.91
N GLN A 18 17.63 -3.12 3.68
CA GLN A 18 17.72 -4.03 2.55
C GLN A 18 17.40 -3.37 1.21
N TYR A 19 16.74 -2.21 1.19
CA TYR A 19 16.37 -1.49 -0.03
C TYR A 19 17.27 -0.29 -0.33
N VAL A 20 18.30 -0.07 0.49
CA VAL A 20 19.17 1.08 0.37
C VAL A 20 20.03 0.92 -0.88
N ASN A 21 19.93 1.92 -1.76
CA ASN A 21 20.56 2.03 -3.07
C ASN A 21 19.95 1.18 -4.20
N ASP A 22 18.81 0.52 -3.94
CA ASP A 22 18.13 -0.30 -4.95
C ASP A 22 17.25 0.50 -5.90
N MET A 23 16.78 -0.18 -6.94
CA MET A 23 15.95 0.39 -7.99
C MET A 23 14.48 -0.01 -7.83
N PHE A 24 13.59 0.95 -8.03
CA PHE A 24 12.14 0.77 -8.06
C PHE A 24 11.58 1.22 -9.40
N VAL A 25 10.65 0.45 -9.96
CA VAL A 25 10.01 0.73 -11.25
C VAL A 25 8.49 0.69 -11.11
N GLY A 26 7.79 1.73 -11.55
CA GLY A 26 6.31 1.77 -11.53
C GLY A 26 5.70 1.25 -12.83
N ASP A 27 4.50 0.67 -12.76
CA ASP A 27 3.73 0.18 -13.91
C ASP A 27 2.32 0.79 -13.98
N VAL A 28 1.95 1.28 -15.17
CA VAL A 28 0.63 1.87 -15.43
C VAL A 28 -0.48 0.83 -15.63
N HIS A 29 -0.16 -0.37 -16.12
CA HIS A 29 -1.20 -1.34 -16.47
C HIS A 29 -1.67 -2.14 -15.26
N ASN A 30 -0.74 -2.68 -14.47
CA ASN A 30 -1.08 -3.51 -13.31
C ASN A 30 -1.13 -2.71 -12.00
N GLY A 31 -0.52 -1.52 -11.98
CA GLY A 31 -0.39 -0.73 -10.76
C GLY A 31 0.56 -1.33 -9.75
N TRP A 32 1.60 -1.99 -10.27
CA TRP A 32 2.66 -2.62 -9.51
C TRP A 32 3.89 -1.73 -9.43
N ILE A 33 4.62 -1.87 -8.32
CA ILE A 33 5.98 -1.37 -8.17
C ILE A 33 6.88 -2.59 -8.18
N TYR A 34 7.84 -2.62 -9.08
CA TYR A 34 8.90 -3.62 -9.12
C TYR A 34 10.12 -3.13 -8.32
N HIS A 35 10.82 -4.05 -7.67
CA HIS A 35 12.10 -3.81 -6.99
C HIS A 35 13.19 -4.67 -7.63
N PHE A 36 14.38 -4.08 -7.79
CA PHE A 36 15.56 -4.77 -8.29
C PHE A 36 16.80 -4.36 -7.49
N ASP A 37 17.55 -5.38 -7.08
CA ASP A 37 18.87 -5.21 -6.50
C ASP A 37 19.89 -4.80 -7.58
N LEU A 38 20.84 -3.96 -7.17
CA LEU A 38 21.95 -3.53 -8.01
C LEU A 38 23.28 -4.04 -7.46
N ASN A 39 24.26 -4.22 -8.34
CA ASN A 39 25.62 -4.46 -7.90
C ASN A 39 26.19 -3.24 -7.14
N GLU A 40 27.31 -3.43 -6.42
CA GLU A 40 27.94 -2.38 -5.59
C GLU A 40 28.20 -1.07 -6.36
N TYR A 41 28.56 -1.17 -7.63
CA TYR A 41 28.85 -0.02 -8.49
C TYR A 41 27.61 0.58 -9.17
N ARG A 42 26.44 -0.03 -9.00
CA ARG A 42 25.16 0.33 -9.62
C ARG A 42 25.25 0.42 -11.15
N THR A 43 26.01 -0.48 -11.75
CA THR A 43 26.18 -0.61 -13.20
C THR A 43 25.33 -1.72 -13.81
N ASP A 44 24.89 -2.67 -12.98
CA ASP A 44 24.14 -3.84 -13.41
C ASP A 44 23.08 -4.21 -12.37
N LEU A 45 21.95 -4.73 -12.86
CA LEU A 45 20.95 -5.41 -12.05
C LEU A 45 21.48 -6.79 -11.66
N ILE A 46 21.28 -7.17 -10.40
CA ILE A 46 21.51 -8.54 -9.95
C ILE A 46 20.24 -9.32 -10.29
N LEU A 47 20.27 -10.05 -11.39
CA LEU A 47 19.15 -10.87 -11.87
C LEU A 47 19.56 -12.34 -11.87
N ASP A 48 18.67 -13.19 -11.39
CA ASP A 48 18.80 -14.65 -11.39
C ASP A 48 17.49 -15.31 -11.86
N GLY A 49 17.44 -16.64 -11.78
CA GLY A 49 16.25 -17.39 -12.14
C GLY A 49 15.77 -17.14 -13.56
N LEU A 50 14.48 -16.84 -13.70
CA LEU A 50 13.84 -16.60 -15.00
C LEU A 50 14.31 -15.29 -15.65
N LEU A 51 14.77 -14.31 -14.88
CA LEU A 51 15.24 -13.01 -15.38
C LEU A 51 16.74 -12.98 -15.71
N ALA A 52 17.45 -14.12 -15.61
CA ALA A 52 18.89 -14.20 -15.84
C ALA A 52 19.29 -13.80 -17.27
N ASP A 53 18.38 -13.90 -18.23
CA ASP A 53 18.57 -13.47 -19.62
C ASP A 53 18.33 -11.96 -19.84
N LYS A 54 17.89 -11.25 -18.79
CA LYS A 54 17.59 -9.81 -18.76
C LYS A 54 16.35 -9.42 -19.57
N ILE A 55 15.43 -10.35 -19.80
CA ILE A 55 14.18 -10.14 -20.51
C ILE A 55 13.02 -10.47 -19.55
N ALA A 56 12.01 -9.61 -19.52
CA ALA A 56 10.77 -9.84 -18.79
C ALA A 56 9.62 -9.83 -19.80
N ASP A 57 9.27 -11.00 -20.31
CA ASP A 57 8.26 -11.16 -21.35
C ASP A 57 7.11 -12.11 -20.97
N THR A 58 7.20 -12.75 -19.80
CA THR A 58 6.12 -13.53 -19.19
C THR A 58 5.64 -12.95 -17.86
N PRO A 59 4.35 -13.13 -17.50
CA PRO A 59 3.86 -12.75 -16.17
C PRO A 59 4.59 -13.48 -15.03
N GLU A 60 4.95 -14.76 -15.22
CA GLU A 60 5.62 -15.56 -14.21
C GLU A 60 7.01 -15.01 -13.81
N GLU A 61 7.74 -14.41 -14.76
CA GLU A 61 9.04 -13.77 -14.50
C GLU A 61 8.94 -12.57 -13.55
N MET A 62 7.82 -11.83 -13.59
CA MET A 62 7.68 -10.59 -12.82
C MET A 62 7.24 -10.82 -11.38
N GLN A 63 6.64 -11.97 -11.09
CA GLN A 63 5.98 -12.23 -9.80
C GLN A 63 6.89 -12.02 -8.59
N GLU A 64 8.16 -12.41 -8.69
CA GLU A 64 9.16 -12.28 -7.61
C GLU A 64 9.69 -10.86 -7.44
N THR A 65 9.51 -10.00 -8.46
CA THR A 65 9.99 -8.60 -8.45
C THR A 65 8.96 -7.63 -7.88
N ILE A 66 7.70 -8.07 -7.67
CA ILE A 66 6.63 -7.19 -7.19
C ILE A 66 6.90 -6.80 -5.74
N PHE A 67 7.21 -5.53 -5.54
CA PHE A 67 7.42 -4.91 -4.23
C PHE A 67 6.11 -4.40 -3.62
N GLY A 68 5.22 -3.87 -4.45
CA GLY A 68 3.94 -3.32 -4.01
C GLY A 68 2.90 -3.30 -5.11
N GLU A 69 1.63 -3.33 -4.73
CA GLU A 69 0.50 -3.41 -5.65
C GLU A 69 -0.70 -2.60 -5.16
N GLY A 70 -1.75 -2.51 -6.00
CA GLY A 70 -3.00 -1.88 -5.63
C GLY A 70 -3.03 -0.36 -5.80
N PHE A 71 -2.06 0.23 -6.51
CA PHE A 71 -1.98 1.67 -6.75
C PHE A 71 -2.80 2.16 -7.96
N GLY A 72 -3.50 1.25 -8.68
CA GLY A 72 -4.07 1.58 -9.99
C GLY A 72 -2.97 2.02 -10.97
N GLY A 73 -3.29 2.78 -12.02
CA GLY A 73 -2.25 3.22 -12.96
C GLY A 73 -1.21 4.15 -12.30
N ILE A 74 0.03 3.68 -12.17
CA ILE A 74 1.15 4.49 -11.67
C ILE A 74 1.74 5.30 -12.81
N THR A 75 1.82 6.62 -12.66
CA THR A 75 2.41 7.50 -13.67
C THR A 75 3.79 8.00 -13.30
N ASP A 76 4.10 8.07 -12.00
CA ASP A 76 5.42 8.49 -11.52
C ASP A 76 5.70 7.89 -10.14
N LEU A 77 6.99 7.77 -9.83
CA LEU A 77 7.51 7.48 -8.50
C LEU A 77 8.41 8.65 -8.12
N GLU A 78 8.58 8.98 -6.84
CA GLU A 78 9.55 10.00 -6.42
C GLU A 78 10.10 9.71 -5.03
N VAL A 79 11.40 9.92 -4.81
CA VAL A 79 11.98 9.87 -3.45
C VAL A 79 11.93 11.28 -2.89
N GLY A 80 11.11 11.49 -1.87
CA GLY A 80 10.97 12.80 -1.24
C GLY A 80 12.24 13.22 -0.48
N PRO A 81 12.38 14.51 -0.16
CA PRO A 81 13.49 15.00 0.68
C PRO A 81 13.46 14.43 2.10
N ASP A 82 12.34 13.82 2.52
CA ASP A 82 12.18 13.07 3.76
C ASP A 82 12.65 11.61 3.68
N GLY A 83 13.08 11.17 2.49
CA GLY A 83 13.64 9.85 2.21
C GLY A 83 12.60 8.76 1.91
N TYR A 84 11.30 9.08 1.92
CA TYR A 84 10.26 8.11 1.58
C TYR A 84 10.03 8.05 0.07
N LEU A 85 9.57 6.88 -0.40
CA LEU A 85 9.11 6.70 -1.78
C LEU A 85 7.63 7.11 -1.88
N TYR A 86 7.32 7.94 -2.87
CA TYR A 86 5.99 8.41 -3.20
C TYR A 86 5.54 7.84 -4.54
N VAL A 87 4.24 7.58 -4.67
CA VAL A 87 3.61 7.01 -5.86
C VAL A 87 2.54 7.97 -6.36
N VAL A 88 2.62 8.39 -7.63
CA VAL A 88 1.58 9.20 -8.27
C VAL A 88 0.65 8.26 -9.04
N SER A 89 -0.61 8.17 -8.60
CA SER A 89 -1.63 7.31 -9.19
C SER A 89 -2.64 8.12 -10.01
N ILE A 90 -2.70 7.84 -11.32
CA ILE A 90 -3.76 8.38 -12.18
C ILE A 90 -5.06 7.58 -12.05
N GLY A 91 -4.97 6.28 -11.77
CA GLY A 91 -6.14 5.41 -11.63
C GLY A 91 -7.00 5.74 -10.42
N GLN A 92 -6.39 6.29 -9.37
CA GLN A 92 -7.05 6.60 -8.09
C GLN A 92 -7.08 8.11 -7.80
N GLY A 93 -6.37 8.94 -8.58
CA GLY A 93 -6.31 10.38 -8.38
C GLY A 93 -5.64 10.78 -7.06
N ALA A 94 -4.62 10.03 -6.65
CA ALA A 94 -3.99 10.16 -5.34
C ALA A 94 -2.46 10.09 -5.42
N ILE A 95 -1.81 10.61 -4.39
CA ILE A 95 -0.38 10.40 -4.14
C ILE A 95 -0.25 9.56 -2.87
N TYR A 96 0.41 8.42 -2.99
CA TYR A 96 0.69 7.53 -1.85
C TYR A 96 2.10 7.76 -1.35
N ARG A 97 2.33 7.55 -0.05
CA ARG A 97 3.65 7.46 0.56
C ARG A 97 3.85 6.06 1.08
N ILE A 98 4.91 5.38 0.64
CA ILE A 98 5.27 4.06 1.16
C ILE A 98 5.93 4.26 2.52
N VAL A 99 5.43 3.56 3.53
CA VAL A 99 5.97 3.59 4.89
C VAL A 99 6.17 2.17 5.38
N GLN A 100 7.26 1.94 6.10
CA GLN A 100 7.37 0.70 6.86
C GLN A 100 6.35 0.71 8.00
N THR A 101 5.59 -0.37 8.12
CA THR A 101 4.89 -0.67 9.36
C THR A 101 5.86 -1.45 10.24
N SER A 102 6.16 -0.92 11.43
CA SER A 102 6.92 -1.66 12.45
C SER A 102 6.03 -2.72 13.07
N ASN A 103 5.66 -3.74 12.31
CA ASN A 103 4.97 -4.90 12.82
C ASN A 103 5.94 -6.08 12.80
N GLY A 104 6.19 -6.66 13.98
CA GLY A 104 6.58 -8.06 14.06
C GLY A 104 5.58 -8.96 13.31
N PRO A 105 5.76 -10.29 13.28
CA PRO A 105 5.11 -11.19 12.33
C PRO A 105 3.64 -10.82 12.11
N SER A 106 3.33 -10.48 10.85
CA SER A 106 2.06 -9.89 10.43
C SER A 106 0.85 -10.72 10.88
N THR A 107 0.25 -10.34 12.00
CA THR A 107 -1.17 -10.55 12.25
C THR A 107 -1.90 -9.36 11.67
N ILE A 108 -2.77 -9.60 10.70
CA ILE A 108 -3.65 -8.60 10.10
C ILE A 108 -4.46 -7.96 11.23
N ALA A 109 -4.09 -6.74 11.62
CA ALA A 109 -4.92 -5.93 12.50
C ALA A 109 -6.13 -5.50 11.68
N THR A 110 -7.26 -6.17 11.88
CA THR A 110 -8.56 -5.61 11.50
C THR A 110 -8.74 -4.33 12.30
N ALA A 111 -9.06 -3.23 11.61
CA ALA A 111 -9.26 -1.92 12.21
C ALA A 111 -10.58 -1.84 13.02
N GLU A 112 -10.84 -2.84 13.86
CA GLU A 112 -12.00 -2.92 14.76
C GLU A 112 -11.61 -2.86 16.24
N ASP A 113 -10.31 -2.90 16.59
CA ASP A 113 -9.88 -3.04 17.99
C ASP A 113 -9.59 -1.73 18.74
N ASP A 114 -9.90 -0.56 18.14
CA ASP A 114 -9.70 0.73 18.82
C ASP A 114 -10.82 1.75 18.48
N VAL A 115 -12.07 1.28 18.49
CA VAL A 115 -13.22 2.19 18.60
C VAL A 115 -13.46 2.40 20.10
N PRO A 116 -13.18 3.59 20.68
CA PRO A 116 -13.58 3.86 22.06
C PRO A 116 -15.09 3.72 22.16
N ALA A 117 -15.55 2.89 23.10
CA ALA A 117 -16.96 2.71 23.38
C ALA A 117 -17.62 4.09 23.58
N ALA A 118 -18.60 4.41 22.74
CA ALA A 118 -19.44 5.58 22.94
C ALA A 118 -20.10 5.49 24.33
N PRO A 119 -20.24 6.61 25.07
CA PRO A 119 -20.89 6.58 26.38
C PRO A 119 -22.30 6.02 26.24
N GLU A 120 -22.65 5.07 27.12
CA GLU A 120 -24.01 4.51 27.18
C GLU A 120 -25.02 5.63 27.41
N VAL A 121 -25.91 5.83 26.43
CA VAL A 121 -27.05 6.74 26.57
C VAL A 121 -27.98 6.10 27.61
N PRO A 122 -28.30 6.75 28.74
CA PRO A 122 -29.23 6.19 29.70
C PRO A 122 -30.58 5.94 29.02
N ALA A 123 -31.17 4.77 29.25
CA ALA A 123 -32.49 4.43 28.77
C ALA A 123 -33.48 5.53 29.16
N ALA A 124 -34.20 6.06 28.17
CA ALA A 124 -35.35 6.92 28.44
C ALA A 124 -36.37 6.11 29.28
N PRO A 125 -37.05 6.72 30.25
CA PRO A 125 -38.09 6.04 30.99
C PRO A 125 -39.13 5.51 30.00
N GLU A 126 -39.55 4.26 30.20
CA GLU A 126 -40.70 3.69 29.49
C GLU A 126 -41.91 4.56 29.83
N ASP A 127 -42.55 5.13 28.80
CA ASP A 127 -43.81 5.85 28.97
C ASP A 127 -44.82 4.87 29.58
N GLU A 128 -45.23 5.11 30.83
CA GLU A 128 -46.34 4.36 31.44
C GLU A 128 -47.57 4.60 30.58
N ASP A 129 -48.11 3.50 30.03
CA ASP A 129 -49.36 3.43 29.30
C ASP A 129 -50.44 4.18 30.11
N LEU A 130 -50.82 5.38 29.65
CA LEU A 130 -52.01 6.04 30.13
C LEU A 130 -53.19 5.21 29.61
N GLU A 131 -53.73 4.37 30.48
CA GLU A 131 -54.99 3.67 30.26
C GLU A 131 -56.06 4.70 29.83
N ASP A 132 -56.59 4.53 28.62
CA ASP A 132 -57.71 5.31 28.10
C ASP A 132 -58.90 5.15 29.06
N GLU A 133 -59.19 6.18 29.85
CA GLU A 133 -60.44 6.23 30.62
C GLU A 133 -61.63 6.26 29.64
N ASP A 134 -62.42 5.19 29.72
CA ASP A 134 -63.69 5.00 29.05
C ASP A 134 -64.60 6.26 29.16
N LEU A 135 -64.87 6.90 28.02
CA LEU A 135 -65.97 7.86 27.91
C LEU A 135 -67.26 7.08 27.66
N GLU A 136 -68.04 6.85 28.73
CA GLU A 136 -69.44 6.43 28.65
C GLU A 136 -70.31 7.53 28.00
N ASP A 137 -71.27 7.12 27.15
CA ASP A 137 -72.29 7.95 26.46
C ASP A 137 -73.30 8.63 27.41
#